data_AF-X1J222-F1
#
_entry.id   AF-X1J222-F1
#
_cell.length_a   1.000
_cell.length_b   1.000
_cell.length_c   1.000
_cell.angle_alpha   90.00
_cell.angle_beta   90.00
_cell.angle_gamma   90.00
#
_symmetry.space_group_name_H-M   'P 1'
#
loop_
_entity.id
_entity.type
_entity.pdbx_description
1 polymer ?
#
loop_
_entity_poly.entity_id
_entity_poly.type
_entity_poly.pdbx_seq_one_letter_code
_entity_poly.pdbx_strand_id
1 'polypeptide(L)'
;MEKLRLEKVWKYYGKVEAVKELNLSCEEGEILVLLGPSGCGKTSTLRMVAGLEKVSRGDMYLNGENITHFPPQKRNVAMAFEDYALYPPLTVSENISFPLRVKKLSKRDINKKVKRVAEVLRIDDVLGKLPTQLSGGQQQRVSLARALVKEEATLSLMDEPISHLDARLRNEIRTEIKR
;
A
#
# COMPACT_ATOMS: atom_id res chain seq x y z
N MET A 1 21.84 3.00 0.01
CA MET A 1 21.67 3.17 1.47
C MET A 1 20.35 2.51 1.81
N GLU A 2 20.35 1.62 2.80
CA GLU A 2 19.16 0.88 3.21
C GLU A 2 18.01 1.84 3.54
N LYS A 3 16.92 1.74 2.79
CA LYS A 3 15.71 2.53 2.99
C LYS A 3 14.90 1.94 4.13
N LEU A 4 14.70 0.63 4.10
CA LEU A 4 14.01 -0.16 5.11
C LEU A 4 14.92 -1.28 5.60
N ARG A 5 14.95 -1.51 6.92
CA ARG A 5 15.61 -2.67 7.51
C ARG A 5 14.77 -3.30 8.60
N LEU A 6 14.59 -4.60 8.54
CA LEU A 6 13.98 -5.45 9.56
C LEU A 6 15.08 -6.32 10.15
N GLU A 7 15.26 -6.27 11.46
CA GLU A 7 16.26 -7.04 12.19
C GLU A 7 15.57 -8.02 13.12
N LYS A 8 15.70 -9.32 12.83
CA LYS A 8 15.17 -10.42 13.65
C LYS A 8 13.71 -10.18 14.06
N VAL A 9 12.87 -9.73 13.12
CA VAL A 9 11.48 -9.35 13.40
C VAL A 9 10.61 -10.58 13.63
N TRP A 10 9.80 -10.55 14.68
CA TRP A 10 8.80 -11.58 14.99
C TRP A 10 7.40 -11.01 15.07
N LYS A 11 6.42 -11.85 14.71
CA LYS A 11 5.00 -11.62 14.95
C LYS A 11 4.34 -12.84 15.57
N TYR A 12 3.77 -12.66 16.75
CA TYR A 12 2.92 -13.63 17.42
C TYR A 12 1.45 -13.20 17.40
N TYR A 13 0.57 -14.14 17.11
CA TYR A 13 -0.87 -14.04 17.34
C TYR A 13 -1.27 -15.13 18.34
N GLY A 14 -1.24 -14.80 19.63
CA GLY A 14 -1.37 -15.79 20.69
C GLY A 14 -0.23 -16.81 20.62
N LYS A 15 -0.57 -18.08 20.35
CA LYS A 15 0.41 -19.18 20.19
C LYS A 15 0.98 -19.31 18.78
N VAL A 16 0.41 -18.60 17.80
CA VAL A 16 0.83 -18.71 16.40
C VAL A 16 2.00 -17.77 16.13
N GLU A 17 3.11 -18.32 15.68
CA GLU A 17 4.28 -17.57 15.22
C GLU A 17 4.15 -17.28 13.72
N ALA A 18 3.46 -16.19 13.37
CA ALA A 18 3.15 -15.85 11.99
C ALA A 18 4.37 -15.32 11.20
N VAL A 19 5.31 -14.66 11.89
CA VAL A 19 6.60 -14.25 11.32
C VAL A 19 7.69 -14.62 12.32
N LYS A 20 8.73 -15.31 11.85
CA LYS A 20 9.83 -15.83 12.68
C LYS A 20 11.16 -15.24 12.22
N GLU A 21 11.82 -14.52 13.11
CA GLU A 21 13.18 -13.99 12.93
C GLU A 21 13.48 -13.41 11.54
N LEU A 22 12.57 -12.59 11.02
CA LEU A 22 12.70 -12.02 9.68
C LEU A 22 13.82 -10.97 9.67
N ASN A 23 14.83 -11.21 8.84
CA ASN A 23 15.83 -10.23 8.46
C ASN A 23 15.60 -9.85 7.00
N LEU A 24 15.42 -8.56 6.75
CA LEU A 24 15.09 -8.05 5.42
C LEU A 24 15.61 -6.62 5.30
N SER A 25 16.23 -6.30 4.17
CA SER A 25 16.58 -4.93 3.80
C SER A 25 15.96 -4.60 2.44
N CYS A 26 15.70 -3.32 2.22
CA CYS A 26 15.27 -2.77 0.94
C CYS A 26 16.00 -1.44 0.75
N GLU A 27 16.68 -1.29 -0.38
CA GLU A 27 17.41 -0.09 -0.76
C GLU A 27 16.48 0.98 -1.35
N GLU A 28 16.96 2.23 -1.42
CA GLU A 28 16.23 3.30 -2.11
C GLU A 28 16.01 2.93 -3.59
N GLY A 29 14.76 3.05 -4.06
CA GLY A 29 14.37 2.72 -5.42
C GLY A 29 14.27 1.22 -5.73
N GLU A 30 14.52 0.34 -4.74
CA GLU A 30 14.39 -1.10 -4.92
C GLU A 30 12.91 -1.53 -4.90
N ILE A 31 12.57 -2.46 -5.80
CA ILE A 31 11.28 -3.16 -5.77
C ILE A 31 11.51 -4.55 -5.17
N LEU A 32 11.17 -4.69 -3.89
CA LEU A 32 11.23 -5.96 -3.18
C LEU A 32 9.90 -6.70 -3.29
N VAL A 33 9.96 -8.01 -3.60
CA VAL A 33 8.77 -8.86 -3.72
C VAL A 33 8.81 -9.97 -2.67
N LEU A 34 7.79 -10.02 -1.81
CA LEU A 34 7.58 -11.11 -0.86
C LEU A 34 6.75 -12.21 -1.52
N LEU A 35 7.37 -13.35 -1.85
CA LEU A 35 6.70 -14.50 -2.45
C LEU A 35 6.63 -15.67 -1.46
N GLY A 36 5.46 -16.30 -1.38
CA GLY A 36 5.26 -17.49 -0.56
C GLY A 36 3.79 -17.92 -0.51
N PRO A 37 3.48 -19.12 0.03
CA PRO A 37 2.13 -19.65 0.07
C PRO A 37 1.19 -18.81 0.95
N SER A 38 -0.12 -19.06 0.87
CA SER A 38 -1.08 -18.43 1.77
C SER A 38 -0.74 -18.76 3.23
N GLY A 39 -0.88 -17.77 4.12
CA GLY A 39 -0.58 -17.93 5.54
C GLY A 39 0.91 -17.85 5.94
N CYS A 40 1.85 -17.64 5.00
CA CYS A 40 3.29 -17.57 5.33
C CYS A 40 3.76 -16.23 5.94
N GLY A 41 2.84 -15.34 6.33
CA GLY A 41 3.16 -14.08 7.03
C GLY A 41 3.39 -12.84 6.16
N LYS A 42 3.18 -12.88 4.83
CA LYS A 42 3.38 -11.71 3.93
C LYS A 42 2.60 -10.48 4.38
N THR A 43 1.28 -10.61 4.50
CA THR A 43 0.38 -9.55 4.96
C THR A 43 0.74 -9.08 6.36
N SER A 44 1.08 -9.99 7.28
CA SER A 44 1.54 -9.62 8.62
C SER A 44 2.82 -8.78 8.57
N THR A 45 3.80 -9.13 7.72
CA THR A 45 5.01 -8.34 7.51
C THR A 45 4.68 -6.95 6.97
N LEU A 46 3.88 -6.84 5.91
CA LEU A 46 3.48 -5.53 5.34
C LEU A 46 2.73 -4.67 6.36
N ARG A 47 1.79 -5.25 7.10
CA ARG A 47 1.04 -4.54 8.15
C ARG A 47 1.94 -4.11 9.31
N MET A 48 2.94 -4.90 9.68
CA MET A 48 3.94 -4.49 10.67
C MET A 48 4.77 -3.30 10.18
N VAL A 49 5.25 -3.32 8.94
CA VAL A 49 5.98 -2.18 8.34
C VAL A 49 5.09 -0.94 8.30
N ALA A 50 3.82 -1.08 7.95
CA ALA A 50 2.84 0.00 7.94
C ALA A 50 2.45 0.51 9.34
N GLY A 51 2.82 -0.21 10.42
CA GLY A 51 2.43 0.10 11.80
C GLY A 51 0.99 -0.28 12.14
N LEU A 52 0.29 -1.00 11.26
CA LEU A 52 -1.06 -1.51 11.47
C LEU A 52 -1.07 -2.75 12.37
N GLU A 53 0.09 -3.39 12.49
CA GLU A 53 0.32 -4.51 13.40
C GLU A 53 1.53 -4.20 14.27
N LYS A 54 1.45 -4.54 15.56
CA LYS A 54 2.58 -4.43 16.47
C LYS A 54 3.60 -5.52 16.19
N VAL A 55 4.88 -5.14 16.25
CA VAL A 55 6.01 -6.07 16.30
C VAL A 55 6.04 -6.77 17.64
N SER A 56 6.25 -8.08 17.63
CA SER A 56 6.36 -8.84 18.88
C SER A 56 7.79 -8.86 19.43
N ARG A 57 8.79 -8.98 18.55
CA ARG A 57 10.24 -8.89 18.87
C ARG A 57 11.02 -8.39 17.66
N GLY A 58 12.24 -7.91 17.89
CA GLY A 58 13.12 -7.37 16.86
C GLY A 58 12.80 -5.91 16.54
N ASP A 59 13.52 -5.38 15.57
CA ASP A 59 13.53 -3.95 15.27
C ASP A 59 13.28 -3.65 13.80
N MET A 60 12.67 -2.49 13.54
CA MET A 60 12.46 -1.94 12.21
C MET A 60 13.04 -0.54 12.11
N TYR A 61 13.77 -0.31 11.03
CA TYR A 61 14.38 0.97 10.72
C TYR A 61 13.90 1.48 9.37
N LEU A 62 13.62 2.78 9.28
CA LEU A 62 13.24 3.47 8.05
C LEU A 62 14.09 4.73 7.93
N ASN A 63 14.88 4.86 6.85
CA ASN A 63 15.93 5.89 6.75
C ASN A 63 16.89 5.91 7.95
N GLY A 64 17.20 4.74 8.53
CA GLY A 64 18.03 4.63 9.74
C GLY A 64 17.34 4.99 11.06
N GLU A 65 16.12 5.52 11.05
CA GLU A 65 15.34 5.80 12.27
C GLU A 65 14.60 4.54 12.72
N ASN A 66 14.68 4.18 14.00
CA ASN A 66 13.93 3.05 14.55
C ASN A 66 12.43 3.40 14.63
N ILE A 67 11.63 2.74 13.80
CA ILE A 67 10.17 2.93 13.67
C ILE A 67 9.36 1.82 14.35
N THR A 68 10.00 0.89 15.08
CA THR A 68 9.36 -0.33 15.64
C THR A 68 8.03 -0.02 16.34
N HIS A 69 8.00 1.07 17.12
CA HIS A 69 6.82 1.49 17.90
C HIS A 69 6.08 2.70 17.33
N PHE A 70 6.45 3.19 16.14
CA PHE A 70 5.77 4.33 15.55
C PHE A 70 4.33 3.96 15.16
N PRO A 71 3.34 4.83 15.42
CA PRO A 71 2.00 4.64 14.90
C PRO A 71 1.98 4.84 13.37
N PRO A 72 0.99 4.26 12.65
CA PRO A 72 0.93 4.31 11.17
C PRO A 72 1.10 5.71 10.58
N GLN A 73 0.48 6.72 11.19
CA GLN A 73 0.48 8.10 10.70
C GLN A 73 1.87 8.73 10.71
N LYS A 74 2.78 8.25 11.57
CA LYS A 74 4.17 8.74 11.67
C LYS A 74 5.15 8.02 10.74
N ARG A 75 4.76 6.92 10.10
CA ARG A 75 5.66 6.12 9.25
C ARG A 75 5.79 6.61 7.80
N ASN A 76 4.96 7.58 7.41
CA ASN A 76 4.89 8.12 6.04
C ASN A 76 4.84 7.04 4.92
N VAL A 77 4.15 5.93 5.13
CA VAL A 77 3.99 4.89 4.09
C VAL A 77 2.70 5.10 3.29
N ALA A 78 2.65 4.55 2.08
CA ALA A 78 1.42 4.32 1.31
C ALA A 78 1.15 2.81 1.28
N MET A 79 -0.11 2.40 1.41
CA MET A 79 -0.47 0.98 1.40
C MET A 79 -1.69 0.71 0.51
N ALA A 80 -1.56 -0.22 -0.42
CA ALA A 80 -2.68 -0.86 -1.11
C ALA A 80 -3.00 -2.18 -0.39
N PHE A 81 -4.25 -2.33 0.05
CA PHE A 81 -4.73 -3.49 0.80
C PHE A 81 -5.30 -4.58 -0.10
N GLU A 82 -5.17 -5.83 0.32
CA GLU A 82 -5.74 -7.01 -0.33
C GLU A 82 -7.27 -6.92 -0.44
N ASP A 83 -7.94 -6.51 0.65
CA ASP A 83 -9.40 -6.31 0.73
C ASP A 83 -9.86 -4.94 0.18
N TYR A 84 -8.95 -4.22 -0.49
CA TYR A 84 -9.10 -2.87 -1.05
C TYR A 84 -9.25 -1.75 -0.01
N ALA A 85 -9.86 -2.04 1.14
CA ALA A 85 -10.14 -1.13 2.24
C ALA A 85 -10.71 0.23 1.78
N LEU A 86 -11.57 0.23 0.75
CA LEU A 86 -12.21 1.46 0.24
C LEU A 86 -13.24 1.98 1.24
N TYR A 87 -13.41 3.30 1.29
CA TYR A 87 -14.45 3.93 2.09
C TYR A 87 -15.79 3.84 1.35
N PRO A 88 -16.76 3.04 1.83
CA PRO A 88 -18.04 2.83 1.13
C PRO A 88 -18.85 4.10 0.86
N PRO A 89 -18.91 5.10 1.77
CA PRO A 89 -19.74 6.29 1.54
C PRO A 89 -19.08 7.33 0.63
N LEU A 90 -17.82 7.13 0.21
CA LEU A 90 -17.08 8.06 -0.63
C LEU A 90 -17.07 7.58 -2.07
N THR A 91 -17.17 8.50 -3.03
CA THR A 91 -16.94 8.21 -4.45
C THR A 91 -15.51 7.73 -4.72
N VAL A 92 -15.25 7.21 -5.91
CA VAL A 92 -13.90 6.84 -6.34
C VAL A 92 -12.95 8.04 -6.26
N SER A 93 -13.35 9.20 -6.77
CA SER A 93 -12.53 10.43 -6.70
C SER A 93 -12.25 10.84 -5.26
N GLU A 94 -13.23 10.71 -4.36
CA GLU A 94 -13.06 11.02 -2.94
C GLU A 94 -12.16 10.01 -2.23
N ASN A 95 -12.27 8.73 -2.55
CA ASN A 95 -11.37 7.69 -2.05
C ASN A 95 -9.91 7.98 -2.42
N ILE A 96 -9.66 8.32 -3.69
CA ILE A 96 -8.30 8.61 -4.19
C ILE A 96 -7.79 9.94 -3.61
N SER A 97 -8.63 10.97 -3.52
CA SER A 97 -8.20 12.29 -3.01
C SER A 97 -8.03 12.35 -1.50
N PHE A 98 -8.58 11.40 -0.74
CA PHE A 98 -8.60 11.44 0.72
C PHE A 98 -7.21 11.69 1.36
N PRO A 99 -6.14 10.97 0.99
CA PRO A 99 -4.81 11.20 1.57
C PRO A 99 -4.28 12.63 1.29
N LEU A 100 -4.59 13.19 0.12
CA LEU A 100 -4.17 14.53 -0.28
C LEU A 100 -4.94 15.62 0.48
N ARG A 101 -6.23 15.40 0.74
CA ARG A 101 -7.07 16.29 1.55
C ARG A 101 -6.58 16.36 2.99
N VAL A 102 -6.17 15.22 3.56
CA VAL A 102 -5.57 15.17 4.91
C VAL A 102 -4.29 16.00 4.97
N LYS A 103 -3.50 15.99 3.89
CA LYS A 103 -2.32 16.86 3.73
C LYS A 103 -2.63 18.32 3.36
N LYS A 104 -3.91 18.68 3.25
CA LYS A 104 -4.39 20.05 2.96
C LYS A 104 -3.86 20.62 1.64
N LEU A 105 -3.67 19.78 0.61
CA LEU A 105 -3.33 20.25 -0.74
C LEU A 105 -4.47 21.09 -1.33
N SER A 106 -4.13 21.96 -2.28
CA SER A 106 -5.13 22.75 -3.00
C SER A 106 -6.07 21.86 -3.82
N LYS A 107 -7.32 22.30 -4.02
CA LYS A 107 -8.28 21.57 -4.89
C LYS A 107 -7.72 21.34 -6.30
N ARG A 108 -6.97 22.31 -6.84
CA ARG A 108 -6.34 22.22 -8.16
C ARG A 108 -5.31 21.08 -8.21
N ASP A 109 -4.45 20.98 -7.20
CA ASP A 109 -3.41 19.94 -7.15
C ASP A 109 -4.02 18.56 -6.91
N ILE A 110 -5.04 18.48 -6.05
CA ILE A 110 -5.80 17.26 -5.82
C ILE A 110 -6.40 16.75 -7.13
N ASN A 111 -7.14 17.60 -7.84
CA ASN A 111 -7.79 17.21 -9.09
C ASN A 111 -6.77 16.76 -10.14
N LYS A 112 -5.62 17.45 -10.23
CA LYS A 112 -4.53 17.09 -11.15
C LYS A 112 -3.97 15.70 -10.82
N LYS A 113 -3.66 15.43 -9.54
CA LYS A 113 -3.11 14.14 -9.10
C LYS A 113 -4.12 13.00 -9.25
N VAL A 114 -5.38 13.21 -8.86
CA VAL A 114 -6.45 12.20 -9.02
C VAL A 114 -6.64 11.84 -10.48
N LYS A 115 -6.75 12.84 -11.38
CA LYS A 115 -6.93 12.60 -12.81
C LYS A 115 -5.77 11.81 -13.40
N ARG A 116 -4.52 12.20 -13.09
CA ARG A 116 -3.31 11.50 -13.55
C ARG A 116 -3.33 10.01 -13.18
N VAL A 117 -3.60 9.70 -11.90
CA VAL A 117 -3.58 8.32 -11.43
C VAL A 117 -4.79 7.52 -11.98
N ALA A 118 -5.94 8.17 -12.13
CA ALA A 118 -7.12 7.54 -12.70
C ALA A 118 -6.94 7.13 -14.17
N GLU A 119 -6.27 7.98 -14.98
CA GLU A 119 -5.93 7.69 -16.37
C GLU A 119 -4.96 6.50 -16.47
N VAL A 120 -3.88 6.51 -15.67
CA VAL A 120 -2.89 5.41 -15.64
C VAL A 120 -3.56 4.07 -15.31
N LEU A 121 -4.51 4.08 -14.38
CA LEU A 121 -5.19 2.88 -13.90
C LEU A 121 -6.52 2.57 -14.60
N ARG A 122 -6.89 3.34 -15.64
CA ARG A 122 -8.14 3.16 -16.40
C ARG A 122 -9.37 3.04 -15.50
N ILE A 123 -9.57 4.08 -14.70
CA ILE A 123 -10.71 4.25 -13.78
C ILE A 123 -11.28 5.68 -13.85
N ASP A 124 -10.91 6.44 -14.89
CA ASP A 124 -11.40 7.80 -15.14
C ASP A 124 -12.92 7.84 -15.38
N ASP A 125 -13.46 6.80 -16.04
CA ASP A 125 -14.89 6.61 -16.34
C ASP A 125 -15.75 6.32 -15.09
N VAL A 126 -15.13 5.94 -13.98
CA VAL A 126 -15.83 5.58 -12.74
C VAL A 126 -15.55 6.53 -11.57
N LEU A 127 -14.88 7.66 -11.80
CA LEU A 127 -14.53 8.63 -10.75
C LEU A 127 -15.72 9.10 -9.91
N GLY A 128 -16.91 9.20 -10.51
CA GLY A 128 -18.15 9.62 -9.84
C GLY A 128 -18.95 8.50 -9.18
N LYS A 129 -18.52 7.23 -9.30
CA LYS A 129 -19.25 6.08 -8.73
C LYS A 129 -18.84 5.81 -7.28
N LEU A 130 -19.71 5.14 -6.54
CA LEU A 130 -19.42 4.57 -5.22
C LEU A 130 -18.78 3.17 -5.37
N PRO A 131 -17.98 2.70 -4.38
CA PRO A 131 -17.36 1.37 -4.41
C PRO A 131 -18.33 0.23 -4.70
N THR A 132 -19.55 0.29 -4.15
CA THR A 132 -20.61 -0.72 -4.35
C THR A 132 -21.08 -0.86 -5.79
N GLN A 133 -20.75 0.09 -6.67
CA GLN A 133 -21.11 0.08 -8.09
C GLN A 133 -19.95 -0.42 -8.98
N LEU A 134 -18.84 -0.84 -8.38
CA LEU A 134 -17.62 -1.24 -9.08
C LEU A 134 -17.48 -2.76 -9.13
N SER A 135 -16.85 -3.28 -10.18
CA SER A 135 -16.35 -4.65 -10.19
C SER A 135 -15.16 -4.81 -9.23
N GLY A 136 -14.85 -6.04 -8.81
CA GLY A 136 -13.69 -6.31 -7.95
C GLY A 136 -12.38 -5.79 -8.54
N GLY A 137 -12.17 -5.97 -9.85
CA GLY A 137 -11.00 -5.44 -10.55
C GLY A 137 -10.96 -3.90 -10.58
N GLN A 138 -12.11 -3.22 -10.68
CA GLN A 138 -12.17 -1.76 -10.53
C GLN A 138 -11.83 -1.33 -9.11
N GLN A 139 -12.41 -1.98 -8.08
CA GLN A 139 -12.09 -1.67 -6.68
C GLN A 139 -10.59 -1.84 -6.38
N GLN A 140 -9.96 -2.90 -6.91
CA GLN A 140 -8.52 -3.13 -6.76
C GLN A 140 -7.71 -1.98 -7.36
N ARG A 141 -8.07 -1.52 -8.57
CA ARG A 141 -7.42 -0.36 -9.21
C ARG A 141 -7.64 0.93 -8.44
N VAL A 142 -8.81 1.13 -7.82
CA VAL A 142 -9.07 2.29 -6.95
C VAL A 142 -8.22 2.21 -5.67
N SER A 143 -8.05 1.03 -5.06
CA SER A 143 -7.16 0.82 -3.91
C SER A 143 -5.71 1.16 -4.26
N LEU A 144 -5.23 0.67 -5.41
CA LEU A 144 -3.91 1.00 -5.93
C LEU A 144 -3.77 2.50 -6.22
N ALA A 145 -4.78 3.13 -6.82
CA ALA A 145 -4.80 4.56 -7.09
C ALA A 145 -4.63 5.39 -5.82
N ARG A 146 -5.34 5.02 -4.75
CA ARG A 146 -5.26 5.69 -3.45
C ARG A 146 -3.87 5.55 -2.81
N ALA A 147 -3.15 4.46 -3.06
CA ALA A 147 -1.77 4.32 -2.61
C ALA A 147 -0.81 5.19 -3.46
N LEU A 148 -0.92 5.10 -4.80
CA LEU A 148 0.00 5.77 -5.74
C LEU A 148 -0.16 7.29 -5.78
N VAL A 149 -1.32 7.82 -5.42
CA VAL A 149 -1.55 9.28 -5.39
C VAL A 149 -0.65 9.99 -4.35
N LYS A 150 -0.16 9.25 -3.34
CA LYS A 150 0.74 9.74 -2.29
C LYS A 150 2.20 9.60 -2.73
N GLU A 151 2.57 10.39 -3.73
CA GLU A 151 3.91 10.36 -4.36
C GLU A 151 5.07 10.59 -3.38
N GLU A 152 4.84 11.36 -2.32
CA GLU A 152 5.84 11.66 -1.29
C GLU A 152 5.90 10.62 -0.14
N ALA A 153 5.28 9.45 -0.31
CA ALA A 153 5.42 8.36 0.65
C ALA A 153 6.85 7.82 0.65
N THR A 154 7.41 7.57 1.83
CA THR A 154 8.76 7.03 1.98
C THR A 154 8.84 5.58 1.48
N LEU A 155 7.73 4.83 1.58
CA LEU A 155 7.59 3.47 1.09
C LEU A 155 6.19 3.26 0.53
N SER A 156 6.11 2.52 -0.57
CA SER A 156 4.87 2.00 -1.14
C SER A 156 4.77 0.51 -0.84
N LEU A 157 3.76 0.13 -0.05
CA LEU A 157 3.47 -1.23 0.34
C LEU A 157 2.26 -1.72 -0.45
N MET A 158 2.35 -2.90 -1.05
CA MET A 158 1.29 -3.41 -1.90
C MET A 158 1.00 -4.86 -1.54
N ASP A 159 -0.18 -5.13 -0.99
CA ASP A 159 -0.63 -6.46 -0.64
C ASP A 159 -1.54 -7.01 -1.75
N GLU A 160 -1.02 -7.98 -2.50
CA GLU A 160 -1.65 -8.58 -3.69
C GLU A 160 -2.34 -7.57 -4.64
N PRO A 161 -1.64 -6.50 -5.09
CA PRO A 161 -2.28 -5.33 -5.72
C PRO A 161 -2.93 -5.58 -7.08
N ILE A 162 -2.70 -6.75 -7.69
CA ILE A 162 -3.09 -7.07 -9.07
C ILE A 162 -3.68 -8.49 -9.23
N SER A 163 -4.05 -9.13 -8.12
CA SER A 163 -4.57 -10.51 -8.09
C SER A 163 -5.93 -10.69 -8.79
N HIS A 164 -6.79 -9.67 -8.77
CA HIS A 164 -8.16 -9.70 -9.32
C HIS A 164 -8.26 -9.10 -10.72
N LEU A 165 -7.12 -8.84 -11.38
CA LEU A 165 -7.08 -8.30 -12.75
C LEU A 165 -6.91 -9.41 -13.78
N ASP A 166 -7.49 -9.20 -14.97
CA ASP A 166 -7.21 -10.04 -16.14
C ASP A 166 -5.73 -9.94 -16.56
N ALA A 167 -5.26 -10.93 -17.31
CA ALA A 167 -3.85 -11.06 -17.65
C ALA A 167 -3.28 -9.87 -18.42
N ARG A 168 -4.08 -9.26 -19.33
CA ARG A 168 -3.63 -8.13 -20.14
C ARG A 168 -3.44 -6.90 -19.25
N LEU A 169 -4.46 -6.55 -18.48
CA LEU A 169 -4.41 -5.37 -17.62
C LEU A 169 -3.37 -5.53 -16.50
N ARG A 170 -3.19 -6.75 -15.99
CA ARG A 170 -2.13 -7.08 -15.02
C ARG A 170 -0.73 -6.78 -15.56
N ASN A 171 -0.44 -7.13 -16.82
CA ASN A 171 0.85 -6.84 -17.45
C ASN A 171 1.07 -5.35 -17.68
N GLU A 172 0.03 -4.64 -18.09
CA GLU A 172 0.07 -3.18 -18.28
C GLU A 172 0.38 -2.47 -16.95
N ILE A 173 -0.38 -2.77 -15.88
CA ILE A 173 -0.16 -2.15 -14.56
C ILE A 173 1.17 -2.57 -13.95
N ARG A 174 1.62 -3.80 -14.15
CA ARG A 174 2.95 -4.24 -13.68
C ARG A 174 4.08 -3.42 -14.31
N THR A 175 3.91 -2.97 -15.55
CA THR A 175 4.88 -2.10 -16.23
C THR A 175 4.87 -0.70 -15.62
N GLU A 176 3.69 -0.19 -15.27
CA GLU A 176 3.55 1.11 -14.61
C GLU A 176 4.08 1.12 -13.16
N ILE A 177 3.92 0.03 -12.40
CA ILE A 177 4.50 -0.09 -11.04
C ILE A 177 6.04 -0.13 -11.07
N LYS A 178 6.63 -0.61 -12.18
CA LYS A 178 8.09 -0.68 -12.35
C LYS A 178 8.72 0.63 -12.81
N ARG A 179 7.92 1.61 -13.24
CA ARG A 179 8.38 2.92 -13.68
C ARG A 179 8.46 3.89 -12.50
#